data_AF-A0A2K3PGE0-F1
#
_entry.id   AF-A0A2K3PGE0-F1
#
_cell.length_a   1.000
_cell.length_b   1.000
_cell.length_c   1.000
_cell.angle_alpha   90.00
_cell.angle_beta   90.00
_cell.angle_gamma   90.00
#
_symmetry.space_group_name_H-M   'P 1'
#
loop_
_entity.id
_entity.type
_entity.pdbx_description
1 polymer ?
#
loop_
_entity_poly.entity_id
_entity_poly.type
_entity_poly.pdbx_seq_one_letter_code
_entity_poly.pdbx_strand_id
1 'polypeptide(L)'
;TLKNKVANLEKELAAEKEKLATAYSKLKKEKNDLAAKYKAESHGWTQLKKKLEDDVVDYQRGFAEQYRDGFENAISQIRIIAPNVDVSKVDKYKVVRDGMIVFFLRKMDGMIVDEEEDEET
;
A
#
# COMPACT_ATOMS: atom_id res chain seq x y z
N THR A 1 -21.62 -7.11 68.02
CA THR A 1 -21.27 -5.73 68.46
C THR A 1 -20.83 -4.91 67.26
N LEU A 2 -21.04 -3.58 67.28
CA LEU A 2 -20.59 -2.66 66.21
C LEU A 2 -19.12 -2.84 65.84
N LYS A 3 -18.26 -3.13 66.83
CA LYS A 3 -16.82 -3.38 66.67
C LYS A 3 -16.50 -4.48 65.64
N ASN A 4 -17.27 -5.57 65.61
CA ASN A 4 -17.05 -6.66 64.66
C ASN A 4 -17.46 -6.28 63.22
N LYS A 5 -18.50 -5.44 63.08
CA LYS A 5 -18.92 -4.95 61.76
C LYS A 5 -17.87 -4.02 61.16
N VAL A 6 -17.31 -3.12 61.97
CA VAL A 6 -16.22 -2.22 61.55
C VAL A 6 -15.00 -3.04 61.11
N ALA A 7 -14.56 -4.01 61.90
CA ALA A 7 -13.42 -4.85 61.55
C ALA A 7 -13.63 -5.67 60.26
N ASN A 8 -14.86 -6.13 59.99
CA ASN A 8 -15.17 -6.80 58.72
C ASN A 8 -15.13 -5.83 57.53
N LEU A 9 -15.72 -4.64 57.67
CA LEU A 9 -15.70 -3.62 56.61
C LEU A 9 -14.27 -3.16 56.29
N GLU A 10 -13.39 -3.04 57.28
CA GLU A 10 -11.97 -2.72 57.07
C GLU A 10 -11.24 -3.82 56.29
N LYS A 11 -11.52 -5.09 56.58
CA LYS A 11 -10.98 -6.22 55.82
C LYS A 11 -11.47 -6.24 54.37
N GLU A 12 -12.78 -6.03 54.18
CA GLU A 12 -13.38 -5.97 52.83
C GLU A 12 -12.80 -4.81 52.03
N LEU A 13 -12.65 -3.64 52.64
CA LEU A 13 -12.04 -2.47 52.00
C LEU A 13 -10.58 -2.72 51.60
N ALA A 14 -9.81 -3.39 52.46
CA ALA A 14 -8.42 -3.75 52.16
C ALA A 14 -8.34 -4.72 50.98
N ALA A 15 -9.18 -5.76 50.97
CA ALA A 15 -9.25 -6.72 49.88
C ALA A 15 -9.66 -6.05 48.55
N GLU A 16 -10.61 -5.12 48.57
CA GLU A 16 -11.06 -4.45 47.36
C GLU A 16 -10.02 -3.47 46.81
N LYS A 17 -9.25 -2.80 47.68
CA LYS A 17 -8.10 -1.98 47.26
C LYS A 17 -7.01 -2.82 46.60
N GLU A 18 -6.73 -4.01 47.13
CA GLU A 18 -5.74 -4.92 46.56
C GLU A 18 -6.16 -5.44 45.19
N LYS A 19 -7.43 -5.84 45.03
CA LYS A 19 -7.99 -6.21 43.72
C LYS A 19 -7.91 -5.07 42.72
N LEU A 20 -8.27 -3.86 43.14
CA LEU A 20 -8.21 -2.67 42.28
C LEU A 20 -6.79 -2.37 41.83
N ALA A 21 -5.81 -2.42 42.74
CA ALA A 21 -4.40 -2.21 42.41
C ALA A 21 -3.88 -3.26 41.40
N THR A 22 -4.27 -4.52 41.60
CA THR A 22 -3.93 -5.63 40.71
C THR A 22 -4.54 -5.44 39.31
N ALA A 23 -5.83 -5.11 39.26
CA ALA A 23 -6.53 -4.83 38.00
C ALA A 23 -5.90 -3.66 37.26
N TYR A 24 -5.58 -2.56 37.96
CA TYR A 24 -4.96 -1.39 37.37
C TYR A 24 -3.57 -1.69 36.78
N SER A 25 -2.76 -2.47 37.50
CA SER A 25 -1.44 -2.91 37.02
C SER A 25 -1.57 -3.77 35.76
N LYS A 26 -2.53 -4.70 35.72
CA LYS A 26 -2.79 -5.54 34.55
C LYS A 26 -3.22 -4.71 33.34
N LEU A 27 -4.17 -3.80 33.54
CA LEU A 27 -4.71 -2.94 32.48
C LEU A 27 -3.62 -2.00 31.91
N LYS A 28 -2.71 -1.52 32.76
CA LYS A 28 -1.55 -0.74 32.33
C LYS A 28 -0.60 -1.55 31.44
N LYS A 29 -0.35 -2.82 31.77
CA LYS A 29 0.47 -3.72 30.94
C LYS A 29 -0.22 -3.98 29.60
N GLU A 30 -1.49 -4.37 29.60
CA GLU A 30 -2.26 -4.64 28.39
C GLU A 30 -2.30 -3.44 27.45
N LYS A 31 -2.46 -2.23 27.99
CA LYS A 31 -2.40 -0.99 27.21
C LYS A 31 -1.04 -0.81 26.51
N ASN A 32 0.05 -1.05 27.22
CA ASN A 32 1.39 -0.89 26.67
C ASN A 32 1.68 -1.96 25.60
N ASP A 33 1.29 -3.20 25.85
CA ASP A 33 1.46 -4.31 24.91
C ASP A 33 0.65 -4.07 23.63
N LEU A 34 -0.58 -3.56 23.76
CA LEU A 34 -1.41 -3.21 22.61
C LEU A 34 -0.81 -2.05 21.81
N ALA A 35 -0.30 -1.01 22.49
CA ALA A 35 0.38 0.11 21.82
C ALA A 35 1.65 -0.35 21.08
N ALA A 36 2.40 -1.30 21.64
CA ALA A 36 3.56 -1.88 20.99
C ALA A 36 3.18 -2.71 19.76
N LYS A 37 2.14 -3.55 19.86
CA LYS A 37 1.62 -4.34 18.73
C LYS A 37 1.15 -3.45 17.59
N TYR A 38 0.35 -2.43 17.90
CA TYR A 38 -0.14 -1.48 16.90
C TYR A 38 1.00 -0.78 16.16
N LYS A 39 2.04 -0.33 16.88
CA LYS A 39 3.22 0.29 16.25
C LYS A 39 3.96 -0.68 15.34
N ALA A 40 4.17 -1.92 15.78
CA ALA A 40 4.85 -2.93 14.96
C ALA A 40 4.05 -3.26 13.69
N GLU A 41 2.73 -3.42 13.82
CA GLU A 41 1.84 -3.72 12.71
C GLU A 41 1.75 -2.55 11.72
N SER A 42 1.59 -1.32 12.21
CA SER A 42 1.61 -0.10 11.38
C SER A 42 2.92 0.05 10.60
N HIS A 43 4.05 -0.25 11.24
CA HIS A 43 5.35 -0.24 10.56
C HIS A 43 5.43 -1.33 9.49
N GLY A 44 4.93 -2.54 9.77
CA GLY A 44 4.84 -3.64 8.81
C GLY A 44 4.00 -3.29 7.58
N TRP A 45 2.83 -2.69 7.78
CA TRP A 45 1.98 -2.21 6.69
C TRP A 45 2.67 -1.14 5.83
N THR A 46 3.38 -0.21 6.46
CA THR A 46 4.11 0.86 5.74
C THR A 46 5.20 0.27 4.84
N GLN A 47 5.98 -0.69 5.35
CA GLN A 47 7.02 -1.37 4.56
C GLN A 47 6.42 -2.17 3.41
N LEU A 48 5.33 -2.90 3.66
CA LEU A 48 4.66 -3.70 2.64
C LEU A 48 4.08 -2.82 1.53
N LYS A 49 3.46 -1.69 1.90
CA LYS A 49 2.93 -0.71 0.93
C LYS A 49 4.04 -0.21 0.02
N LYS A 50 5.16 0.25 0.61
CA LYS A 50 6.30 0.75 -0.16
C LYS A 50 6.85 -0.31 -1.12
N LYS A 51 7.02 -1.54 -0.64
CA LYS A 51 7.50 -2.64 -1.49
C LYS A 51 6.55 -2.91 -2.66
N LEU A 52 5.25 -2.88 -2.43
CA LEU A 52 4.26 -3.08 -3.49
C LEU A 52 4.29 -1.94 -4.52
N GLU A 53 4.47 -0.70 -4.09
CA GLU A 53 4.64 0.46 -4.97
C GLU A 53 5.91 0.32 -5.82
N ASP A 54 7.03 -0.05 -5.22
CA ASP A 54 8.30 -0.30 -5.91
C ASP A 54 8.16 -1.45 -6.93
N ASP A 55 7.55 -2.57 -6.54
CA ASP A 55 7.31 -3.72 -7.43
C ASP A 55 6.44 -3.33 -8.64
N VAL A 56 5.39 -2.51 -8.43
CA VAL A 56 4.53 -2.02 -9.52
C VAL A 56 5.31 -1.18 -10.52
N VAL A 57 6.15 -0.26 -10.04
CA VAL A 57 7.01 0.57 -10.89
C VAL A 57 7.97 -0.30 -11.69
N ASP A 58 8.60 -1.28 -11.04
CA ASP A 58 9.54 -2.20 -11.68
C ASP A 58 8.87 -3.04 -12.77
N TYR A 59 7.69 -3.59 -12.49
CA TYR A 59 6.93 -4.35 -13.49
C TYR A 59 6.50 -3.48 -14.67
N GLN A 60 6.01 -2.27 -14.42
CA GLN A 60 5.60 -1.36 -15.49
C GLN A 60 6.78 -0.97 -16.39
N ARG A 61 7.93 -0.67 -15.78
CA ARG A 61 9.17 -0.37 -16.49
C ARG A 61 9.65 -1.56 -17.32
N GLY A 62 9.78 -2.73 -16.70
CA GLY A 62 10.26 -3.94 -17.38
C GLY A 62 9.35 -4.35 -18.54
N PHE A 63 8.03 -4.22 -18.38
CA PHE A 63 7.08 -4.45 -19.46
C PHE A 63 7.26 -3.45 -20.62
N ALA A 64 7.41 -2.16 -20.32
CA ALA A 64 7.58 -1.12 -21.33
C ALA A 64 8.91 -1.25 -22.10
N GLU A 65 9.97 -1.69 -21.42
CA GLU A 65 11.27 -1.99 -22.03
C GLU A 65 11.18 -3.22 -22.94
N GLN A 66 10.66 -4.33 -22.45
CA GLN A 66 10.49 -5.55 -23.26
C GLN A 66 9.60 -5.32 -24.49
N TYR A 67 8.52 -4.55 -24.34
CA TYR A 67 7.65 -4.20 -25.45
C TYR A 67 8.39 -3.36 -26.51
N ARG A 68 9.19 -2.39 -26.07
CA ARG A 68 10.01 -1.56 -26.96
C ARG A 68 11.03 -2.40 -27.71
N ASP A 69 11.78 -3.24 -27.00
CA ASP A 69 12.84 -4.07 -27.59
C ASP A 69 12.25 -5.09 -28.57
N GLY A 70 11.13 -5.72 -28.20
CA GLY A 70 10.40 -6.63 -29.08
C GLY A 70 9.91 -5.96 -30.36
N PHE A 71 9.38 -4.73 -30.23
CA PHE A 71 8.94 -3.95 -31.38
C PHE A 71 10.10 -3.58 -32.31
N GLU A 72 11.23 -3.11 -31.78
CA GLU A 72 12.41 -2.76 -32.57
C GLU A 72 13.03 -3.99 -33.27
N ASN A 73 13.02 -5.14 -32.60
CA ASN A 73 13.40 -6.41 -33.19
C ASN A 73 12.48 -6.81 -34.35
N ALA A 74 11.16 -6.66 -34.21
CA ALA A 74 10.21 -6.94 -35.28
C ALA A 74 10.42 -6.03 -36.49
N ILE A 75 10.65 -4.74 -36.28
CA ILE A 75 10.96 -3.79 -37.36
C ILE A 75 12.25 -4.18 -38.08
N SER A 76 13.26 -4.61 -37.33
CA SER A 76 14.53 -5.10 -37.91
C SER A 76 14.32 -6.35 -38.77
N GLN A 77 13.46 -7.28 -38.35
CA GLN A 77 13.10 -8.46 -39.14
C GLN A 77 12.37 -8.10 -40.44
N ILE A 78 11.45 -7.13 -40.41
CA ILE A 78 10.74 -6.65 -41.61
C ILE A 78 11.73 -6.09 -42.63
N ARG A 79 12.71 -5.29 -42.20
CA ARG A 79 13.73 -4.73 -43.09
C ARG A 79 14.56 -5.80 -43.81
N ILE A 80 14.72 -6.98 -43.21
CA ILE A 80 15.45 -8.11 -43.79
C ILE A 80 14.56 -8.90 -44.75
N ILE A 81 13.35 -9.27 -44.33
CA ILE A 81 12.48 -10.21 -45.06
C ILE A 81 11.71 -9.50 -46.18
N ALA A 82 11.38 -8.22 -45.98
CA ALA A 82 10.61 -7.41 -46.92
C ALA A 82 11.23 -6.01 -47.06
N PRO A 83 12.43 -5.89 -47.67
CA PRO A 83 13.19 -4.63 -47.70
C PRO A 83 12.48 -3.48 -48.42
N ASN A 84 11.47 -3.79 -49.25
CA ASN A 84 10.70 -2.79 -49.99
C ASN A 84 9.53 -2.20 -49.17
N VAL A 85 9.27 -2.70 -47.96
CA VAL A 85 8.22 -2.17 -47.07
C VAL A 85 8.76 -0.96 -46.32
N ASP A 86 8.10 0.19 -46.46
CA ASP A 86 8.42 1.38 -45.70
C ASP A 86 7.93 1.25 -44.25
N VAL A 87 8.89 1.15 -43.32
CA VAL A 87 8.64 1.09 -41.87
C VAL A 87 8.92 2.41 -41.15
N SER A 88 9.17 3.50 -41.87
CA SER A 88 9.48 4.81 -41.27
C SER A 88 8.32 5.42 -40.48
N LYS A 89 7.09 5.02 -40.80
CA LYS A 89 5.85 5.54 -40.18
C LYS A 89 5.24 4.60 -39.13
N VAL A 90 5.88 3.49 -38.79
CA VAL A 90 5.30 2.55 -37.81
C VAL A 90 5.40 3.15 -36.42
N ASP A 91 4.32 3.04 -35.65
CA ASP A 91 4.18 3.58 -34.30
C ASP A 91 3.85 2.45 -33.33
N LYS A 92 4.73 2.24 -32.34
CA LYS A 92 4.60 1.17 -31.35
C LYS A 92 3.42 1.36 -30.40
N TYR A 93 2.82 2.54 -30.33
CA TYR A 93 1.68 2.80 -29.44
C TYR A 93 0.33 2.77 -30.16
N LYS A 94 0.33 2.43 -31.46
CA LYS A 94 -0.87 2.31 -32.28
C LYS A 94 -1.17 0.85 -32.57
N VAL A 95 -2.41 0.45 -32.29
CA VAL A 95 -2.91 -0.90 -32.58
C VAL A 95 -4.11 -0.80 -33.52
N VAL A 96 -4.36 -1.87 -34.28
CA VAL A 96 -5.56 -1.96 -35.11
C VAL A 96 -6.65 -2.69 -34.32
N ARG A 97 -7.80 -2.04 -34.11
CA ARG A 97 -9.03 -2.67 -33.58
C ARG A 97 -10.16 -2.43 -34.58
N ASP A 98 -10.85 -3.48 -34.98
CA ASP A 98 -11.97 -3.42 -35.94
C ASP A 98 -11.64 -2.67 -37.24
N GLY A 99 -10.41 -2.83 -37.74
CA GLY A 99 -9.93 -2.16 -38.96
C GLY A 99 -9.53 -0.69 -38.79
N MET A 100 -9.60 -0.13 -37.58
CA MET A 100 -9.21 1.25 -37.27
C MET A 100 -7.93 1.31 -36.43
N ILE A 101 -7.08 2.32 -36.70
CA ILE A 101 -5.90 2.62 -35.90
C ILE A 101 -6.34 3.36 -34.63
N VAL A 102 -6.05 2.78 -33.46
CA VAL A 102 -6.35 3.37 -32.15
C VAL A 102 -5.08 3.47 -31.30
N PHE A 103 -4.97 4.53 -30.50
CA PHE A 103 -3.87 4.68 -29.54
C PHE A 103 -4.11 3.79 -28.33
N PHE A 104 -3.07 3.08 -27.90
CA PHE A 104 -3.07 2.33 -26.64
C PHE A 104 -2.83 3.30 -25.47
N LEU A 105 -3.75 4.25 -25.24
CA LEU A 105 -3.78 5.04 -24.01
C LEU A 105 -4.78 4.39 -23.05
N ARG A 106 -4.27 3.59 -22.12
CA ARG A 106 -5.03 3.22 -20.93
C ARG A 106 -5.08 4.48 -20.06
N LYS A 107 -6.22 5.18 -20.02
CA LYS A 107 -6.53 6.03 -18.86
C LYS A 107 -6.38 5.14 -17.62
N MET A 108 -5.39 5.43 -16.78
CA MET A 108 -5.42 4.95 -15.41
C MET A 108 -6.37 5.87 -14.65
N ASP A 109 -7.68 5.64 -14.80
CA ASP A 109 -8.67 6.22 -13.90
C ASP A 109 -8.41 5.64 -12.51
N GLY A 110 -7.85 6.45 -11.60
CA GLY A 110 -7.66 6.04 -10.20
C GLY A 110 -6.48 6.62 -9.44
N MET A 111 -5.63 7.47 -10.03
CA MET A 111 -4.64 8.22 -9.25
C MET A 111 -5.29 9.54 -8.80
N ILE A 112 -5.96 9.51 -7.65
CA ILE A 112 -6.29 10.73 -6.90
C ILE A 112 -4.94 11.34 -6.51
N VAL A 113 -4.53 12.35 -7.27
CA VAL A 113 -3.57 13.33 -6.78
C VAL A 113 -4.45 14.33 -6.06
N ASP A 114 -4.41 14.31 -4.73
CA ASP A 114 -4.90 15.44 -3.94
C ASP A 114 -4.02 16.64 -4.35
N GLU A 115 -4.53 17.46 -5.26
CA GLU A 115 -4.05 18.83 -5.41
C GLU A 115 -4.54 19.58 -4.17
N GLU A 116 -3.71 19.62 -3.13
CA GLU A 116 -3.79 20.71 -2.15
C GLU A 116 -3.50 22.01 -2.91
N GLU A 117 -4.56 22.73 -3.27
CA GLU A 117 -4.48 24.14 -3.61
C GLU A 117 -4.06 24.90 -2.34
N ASP A 118 -2.75 25.07 -2.17
CA ASP A 118 -2.20 26.15 -1.36
C ASP A 118 -2.52 27.49 -2.06
N GLU A 119 -3.70 28.05 -1.80
CA GLU A 119 -3.93 29.48 -1.98
C GLU A 119 -3.54 30.23 -0.69
N GLU A 120 -2.24 30.52 -0.58
CA GLU A 120 -1.74 31.68 0.16
C GLU A 120 -1.81 32.89 -0.77
N THR A 121 -2.76 33.80 -0.55
CA THR A 121 -2.56 35.27 -0.40
C THR A 121 -3.88 36.04 -0.24
#